data_AF-A0A0C4EW92-F1
#
_entry.id   AF-A0A0C4EW92-F1
#
_cell.length_a   1.000
_cell.length_b   1.000
_cell.length_c   1.000
_cell.angle_alpha   90.00
_cell.angle_beta   90.00
_cell.angle_gamma   90.00
#
_symmetry.space_group_name_H-M   'P 1'
#
loop_
_entity.id
_entity.type
_entity.pdbx_description
1 polymer ?
#
loop_
_entity_poly.entity_id
_entity_poly.type
_entity_poly.pdbx_seq_one_letter_code
_entity_poly.pdbx_strand_id
1 'polypeptide(L)'
;MLSCQQFYDVVVIDEIQMIGDPFRGDAWTQALLGVQAKELHLCGEESVVGLVERLADSCQDQFILHRYQRLTPLRIADSSLKGDLSQVRRGDCLVTFSRNNIYALKKAIQEATNLRVGMAYGGLPPEVREREAQMFNRGSQVEGEGGYDVLVGSDAIGMGLNLKIKRVIFQSLHKFDGRNEVPLSTSQIKQIGGRAGRFGILPKTDQSTAPDGRPRLKTTEEGGTIGEVLTLNESDMSLLRHSMAAPFEKIHRAVLKAPFTTVEGLARRAPLGVRYSSLLELRRTLTLTRPEYAIGDEKNAASIADALQHILPLSLAERDLFCSAPAGARNTLAIATLQQWAHAHAHRRQVDFIGWLRHENIEQTIQSIESSVKPNSSSTATSSQPKKPNSKNQLRVERIHNETLLRLESIHKCLVLYLWLAFRLPESFVHFDRCQELKLRTETVLGIGLNSIP
;
A
#
# COMPACT_ATOMS: atom_id res chain seq x y z
N MET A 1 -9.63 10.40 9.27
CA MET A 1 -9.17 11.67 8.68
C MET A 1 -8.93 12.63 9.82
N LEU A 2 -7.83 13.39 9.78
CA LEU A 2 -7.55 14.44 10.76
C LEU A 2 -8.57 15.57 10.59
N SER A 3 -9.19 16.03 11.68
CA SER A 3 -10.10 17.18 11.63
C SER A 3 -9.29 18.46 11.79
N CYS A 4 -9.39 19.39 10.84
CA CYS A 4 -8.79 20.72 10.98
C CYS A 4 -9.67 21.68 11.79
N GLN A 5 -10.87 21.25 12.20
CA GLN A 5 -11.84 22.07 12.95
C GLN A 5 -11.80 21.82 14.45
N GLN A 6 -11.05 20.81 14.89
CA GLN A 6 -10.91 20.45 16.29
C GLN A 6 -9.57 20.99 16.82
N PHE A 7 -9.57 21.44 18.06
CA PHE A 7 -8.37 21.81 18.79
C PHE A 7 -7.70 20.58 19.41
N TYR A 8 -6.39 20.51 19.30
CA TYR A 8 -5.55 19.45 19.87
C TYR A 8 -4.43 20.06 20.72
N ASP A 9 -4.01 19.36 21.77
CA ASP A 9 -2.78 19.73 22.47
C ASP A 9 -1.55 19.35 21.63
N VAL A 10 -1.54 18.13 21.08
CA VAL A 10 -0.43 17.58 20.30
C VAL A 10 -0.97 16.87 19.07
N VAL A 11 -0.33 17.11 17.93
CA VAL A 11 -0.56 16.37 16.68
C VAL A 11 0.77 15.85 16.15
N VAL A 12 0.76 14.63 15.63
CA VAL A 12 1.92 14.00 14.99
C VAL A 12 1.60 13.75 13.52
N ILE A 13 2.41 14.30 12.62
CA ILE A 13 2.36 14.01 11.18
C ILE A 13 3.58 13.15 10.84
N ASP A 14 3.31 11.90 10.48
CA ASP A 14 4.35 10.96 10.05
C ASP A 14 4.62 11.07 8.54
N GLU A 15 5.82 10.66 8.14
CA GLU A 15 6.33 10.68 6.77
C GLU A 15 6.14 12.05 6.08
N ILE A 16 6.49 13.16 6.73
CA ILE A 16 6.19 14.54 6.27
C ILE A 16 6.72 14.86 4.87
N GLN A 17 7.76 14.16 4.37
CA GLN A 17 8.23 14.28 2.99
C GLN A 17 7.16 13.97 1.94
N MET A 18 6.11 13.24 2.32
CA MET A 18 4.92 13.00 1.50
C MET A 18 4.19 14.28 1.09
N ILE A 19 4.47 15.42 1.73
CA ILE A 19 4.00 16.75 1.31
C ILE A 19 4.38 17.10 -0.13
N GLY A 20 5.46 16.52 -0.65
CA GLY A 20 5.91 16.68 -2.04
C GLY A 20 5.31 15.68 -3.03
N ASP A 21 4.50 14.70 -2.58
CA ASP A 21 3.89 13.69 -3.47
C ASP A 21 2.83 14.36 -4.36
N PRO A 22 2.94 14.27 -5.69
CA PRO A 22 2.05 14.99 -6.60
C PRO A 22 0.60 14.51 -6.53
N PHE A 23 0.30 13.32 -5.99
CA PHE A 23 -1.04 12.75 -5.96
C PHE A 23 -1.70 12.78 -4.59
N ARG A 24 -0.91 12.86 -3.51
CA ARG A 24 -1.37 12.73 -2.12
C ARG A 24 -0.89 13.84 -1.19
N GLY A 25 0.08 14.64 -1.62
CA GLY A 25 0.74 15.61 -0.75
C GLY A 25 -0.18 16.73 -0.26
N ASP A 26 -1.32 16.94 -0.92
CA ASP A 26 -2.36 17.87 -0.47
C ASP A 26 -2.88 17.55 0.93
N ALA A 27 -3.00 16.27 1.28
CA ALA A 27 -3.42 15.87 2.63
C ALA A 27 -2.38 16.27 3.70
N TRP A 28 -1.08 16.16 3.40
CA TRP A 28 -0.01 16.58 4.31
C TRP A 28 0.05 18.10 4.42
N THR A 29 -0.09 18.81 3.31
CA THR A 29 -0.12 20.29 3.32
C THR A 29 -1.32 20.80 4.10
N GLN A 30 -2.50 20.18 3.93
CA GLN A 30 -3.69 20.51 4.70
C GLN A 30 -3.50 20.22 6.20
N ALA A 31 -2.89 19.09 6.55
CA ALA A 31 -2.60 18.76 7.94
C ALA A 31 -1.59 19.74 8.56
N LEU A 32 -0.50 20.04 7.85
CA LEU A 32 0.57 20.93 8.33
C LEU A 32 0.07 22.36 8.56
N LEU A 33 -0.70 22.91 7.62
CA LEU A 33 -1.13 24.32 7.66
C LEU A 33 -2.49 24.53 8.32
N GLY A 34 -3.32 23.50 8.38
CA GLY A 34 -4.74 23.62 8.76
C GLY A 34 -5.08 23.06 10.14
N VAL A 35 -4.21 22.25 10.74
CA VAL A 35 -4.52 21.67 12.05
C VAL A 35 -4.36 22.69 13.17
N GLN A 36 -5.32 22.69 14.09
CA GLN A 36 -5.28 23.57 15.26
C GLN A 36 -4.66 22.80 16.43
N ALA A 37 -3.33 22.86 16.56
CA ALA A 37 -2.57 22.18 17.60
C ALA A 37 -1.62 23.14 18.34
N LYS A 38 -1.42 22.94 19.65
CA LYS A 38 -0.39 23.70 20.40
C LYS A 38 1.01 23.27 19.99
N GLU A 39 1.22 21.97 19.81
CA GLU A 39 2.46 21.39 19.29
C GLU A 39 2.19 20.48 18.10
N LEU A 40 2.95 20.70 17.02
CA LEU A 40 2.90 19.87 15.83
C LEU A 40 4.25 19.17 15.63
N HIS A 41 4.26 17.86 15.86
CA HIS A 41 5.45 17.02 15.72
C HIS A 41 5.48 16.41 14.31
N LEU A 42 6.56 16.67 13.57
CA LEU A 42 6.73 16.20 12.20
C LEU A 42 7.84 15.14 12.15
N CYS A 43 7.51 13.95 11.67
CA CYS A 43 8.47 12.86 11.49
C CYS A 43 8.74 12.65 10.00
N GLY A 44 10.00 12.64 9.57
CA GLY A 44 10.35 12.44 8.16
C GLY A 44 11.84 12.53 7.87
N GLU A 45 12.20 12.56 6.59
CA GLU A 45 13.59 12.63 6.12
C GLU A 45 14.12 14.07 5.96
N GLU A 46 15.45 14.22 5.95
CA GLU A 46 16.14 15.53 5.87
C GLU A 46 15.78 16.34 4.61
N SER A 47 15.30 15.68 3.54
CA SER A 47 14.95 16.31 2.26
C SER A 47 13.91 17.43 2.38
N VAL A 48 13.00 17.34 3.36
CA VAL A 48 11.85 18.24 3.50
C VAL A 48 12.09 19.37 4.52
N VAL A 49 13.14 19.28 5.33
CA VAL A 49 13.43 20.21 6.43
C VAL A 49 13.40 21.66 5.97
N GLY A 50 14.10 21.98 4.87
CA GLY A 50 14.16 23.35 4.37
C GLY A 50 12.81 23.88 3.86
N LEU A 51 11.91 23.02 3.36
CA LEU A 51 10.55 23.42 2.99
C LEU A 51 9.71 23.69 4.25
N VAL A 52 9.75 22.79 5.23
CA VAL A 52 9.02 22.94 6.49
C VAL A 52 9.43 24.21 7.23
N GLU A 53 10.74 24.50 7.30
CA GLU A 53 11.27 25.71 7.94
C GLU A 53 10.71 26.98 7.27
N ARG A 54 10.69 27.05 5.94
CA ARG A 54 10.09 28.18 5.21
C ARG A 54 8.58 28.30 5.44
N LEU A 55 7.87 27.17 5.51
CA LEU A 55 6.44 27.17 5.76
C LEU A 55 6.13 27.66 7.18
N ALA A 56 6.88 27.18 8.18
CA ALA A 56 6.75 27.62 9.58
C ALA A 56 7.03 29.12 9.73
N ASP A 57 8.09 29.63 9.10
CA ASP A 57 8.40 31.07 9.09
C ASP A 57 7.26 31.89 8.46
N SER A 58 6.68 31.42 7.36
CA SER A 58 5.55 32.08 6.71
C SER A 58 4.27 32.10 7.55
N CYS A 59 4.10 31.12 8.45
CA CYS A 59 3.00 31.02 9.41
C CYS A 59 3.32 31.73 10.73
N GLN A 60 4.55 32.24 10.91
CA GLN A 60 5.05 32.81 12.16
C GLN A 60 5.10 31.80 13.32
N ASP A 61 5.30 30.53 13.00
CA ASP A 61 5.42 29.44 13.97
C ASP A 61 6.88 29.20 14.38
N GLN A 62 7.08 28.73 15.61
CA GLN A 62 8.41 28.31 16.07
C GLN A 62 8.79 26.96 15.45
N PHE A 63 9.94 26.91 14.78
CA PHE A 63 10.51 25.69 14.23
C PHE A 63 11.66 25.15 15.09
N ILE A 64 11.58 23.87 15.49
CA ILE A 64 12.62 23.17 16.26
C ILE A 64 13.00 21.90 15.52
N LEU A 65 14.28 21.79 15.13
CA LEU A 65 14.79 20.64 14.40
C LEU A 65 15.54 19.67 15.31
N HIS A 66 15.03 18.45 15.43
CA HIS A 66 15.71 17.33 16.08
C HIS A 66 16.24 16.34 15.04
N ARG A 67 17.56 16.09 15.04
CA ARG A 67 18.19 15.11 14.14
C ARG A 67 18.46 13.80 14.87
N TYR A 68 18.06 12.70 14.23
CA TYR A 68 18.24 11.34 14.74
C TYR A 68 19.15 10.54 13.82
N GLN A 69 19.97 9.67 14.42
CA GLN A 69 20.78 8.70 13.69
C GLN A 69 20.10 7.33 13.70
N ARG A 70 20.45 6.46 12.75
CA ARG A 70 19.90 5.10 12.72
C ARG A 70 20.34 4.32 13.96
N LEU A 71 19.39 3.64 14.59
CA LEU A 71 19.63 2.82 15.79
C LEU A 71 20.58 1.64 15.52
N THR A 72 20.47 1.02 14.34
CA THR A 72 21.39 -0.03 13.89
C THR A 72 22.13 0.44 12.64
N PRO A 73 23.39 0.05 12.44
CA PRO A 73 24.12 0.38 11.21
C PRO A 73 23.53 -0.34 9.99
N LEU A 74 23.71 0.25 8.81
CA LEU A 74 23.34 -0.34 7.51
C LEU A 74 24.60 -0.46 6.68
N ARG A 75 24.84 -1.65 6.15
CA ARG A 75 25.96 -1.95 5.27
C ARG A 75 25.43 -2.36 3.90
N ILE A 76 26.11 -1.88 2.85
CA ILE A 76 25.92 -2.39 1.49
C ILE A 76 26.85 -3.59 1.33
N ALA A 77 26.35 -4.72 0.85
CA ALA A 77 27.16 -5.92 0.69
C ALA A 77 28.28 -5.74 -0.36
N ASP A 78 29.35 -6.51 -0.21
CA ASP A 78 30.51 -6.46 -1.12
C ASP A 78 30.18 -7.11 -2.48
N SER A 79 29.25 -8.07 -2.51
CA SER A 79 28.75 -8.72 -3.73
C SER A 79 27.25 -8.96 -3.67
N SER A 80 26.64 -9.18 -4.83
CA SER A 80 25.27 -9.68 -4.96
C SER A 80 25.14 -11.15 -4.54
N LEU A 81 23.93 -11.69 -4.61
CA LEU A 81 23.70 -13.14 -4.55
C LEU A 81 24.07 -13.87 -5.85
N LYS A 82 24.53 -13.16 -6.89
CA LYS A 82 24.91 -13.73 -8.20
C LYS A 82 23.80 -14.58 -8.85
N GLY A 83 22.54 -14.24 -8.59
CA GLY A 83 21.37 -14.98 -9.06
C GLY A 83 21.07 -16.27 -8.29
N ASP A 84 21.85 -16.61 -7.27
CA ASP A 84 21.72 -17.86 -6.52
C ASP A 84 20.75 -17.72 -5.33
N LEU A 85 19.51 -18.18 -5.54
CA LEU A 85 18.47 -18.16 -4.51
C LEU A 85 18.70 -19.17 -3.38
N SER A 86 19.62 -20.14 -3.53
CA SER A 86 19.95 -21.07 -2.43
C SER A 86 20.66 -20.37 -1.27
N GLN A 87 21.22 -19.17 -1.52
CA GLN A 87 21.87 -18.32 -0.53
C GLN A 87 20.91 -17.43 0.26
N VAL A 88 19.60 -17.52 -0.01
CA VAL A 88 18.56 -16.85 0.77
C VAL A 88 18.51 -17.48 2.16
N ARG A 89 18.41 -16.62 3.18
CA ARG A 89 18.48 -17.00 4.61
C ARG A 89 17.30 -16.40 5.37
N ARG A 90 17.10 -16.90 6.58
CA ARG A 90 16.09 -16.36 7.51
C ARG A 90 16.31 -14.87 7.80
N GLY A 91 15.24 -14.10 7.69
CA GLY A 91 15.24 -12.64 7.87
C GLY A 91 15.55 -11.85 6.59
N ASP A 92 15.69 -12.54 5.45
CA ASP A 92 15.81 -11.88 4.15
C ASP A 92 14.46 -11.35 3.67
N CYS A 93 14.51 -10.19 3.03
CA CYS A 93 13.40 -9.64 2.29
C CYS A 93 13.81 -9.36 0.84
N LEU A 94 13.21 -10.06 -0.11
CA LEU A 94 13.44 -9.81 -1.53
C LEU A 94 12.43 -8.81 -2.07
N VAL A 95 12.92 -7.84 -2.84
CA VAL A 95 12.10 -6.74 -3.38
C VAL A 95 12.02 -6.85 -4.89
N THR A 96 10.80 -6.92 -5.41
CA THR A 96 10.51 -6.89 -6.85
C THR A 96 9.28 -6.03 -7.13
N PHE A 97 9.20 -5.46 -8.32
CA PHE A 97 8.16 -4.49 -8.69
C PHE A 97 7.07 -5.08 -9.58
N SER A 98 7.01 -6.41 -9.68
CA SER A 98 6.00 -7.15 -10.43
C SER A 98 5.36 -8.20 -9.53
N ARG A 99 4.03 -8.19 -9.44
CA ARG A 99 3.28 -9.22 -8.70
C ARG A 99 3.54 -10.63 -9.25
N ASN A 100 3.67 -10.77 -10.57
CA ASN A 100 4.02 -12.06 -11.17
C ASN A 100 5.41 -12.52 -10.72
N ASN A 101 6.36 -11.59 -10.58
CA ASN A 101 7.69 -11.90 -10.06
C ASN A 101 7.65 -12.23 -8.57
N ILE A 102 6.73 -11.65 -7.78
CA ILE A 102 6.56 -12.02 -6.37
C ILE A 102 6.19 -13.50 -6.25
N TYR A 103 5.20 -13.96 -7.02
CA TYR A 103 4.81 -15.36 -7.04
C TYR A 103 5.94 -16.27 -7.56
N ALA A 104 6.63 -15.86 -8.63
CA ALA A 104 7.75 -16.63 -9.17
C ALA A 104 8.92 -16.74 -8.19
N LEU A 105 9.29 -15.66 -7.51
CA LEU A 105 10.35 -15.66 -6.49
C LEU A 105 9.96 -16.47 -5.27
N LYS A 106 8.71 -16.37 -4.80
CA LYS A 106 8.20 -17.20 -3.70
C LYS A 106 8.45 -18.68 -4.00
N LYS A 107 7.97 -19.15 -5.16
CA LYS A 107 8.16 -20.53 -5.61
C LYS A 107 9.63 -20.91 -5.76
N ALA A 108 10.41 -20.08 -6.47
CA ALA A 108 11.82 -20.36 -6.70
C ALA A 108 12.65 -20.43 -5.40
N ILE A 109 12.32 -19.61 -4.39
CA ILE A 109 12.96 -19.67 -3.06
C ILE A 109 12.53 -20.94 -2.32
N GLN A 110 11.25 -21.32 -2.36
CA GLN A 110 10.75 -22.54 -1.71
C GLN A 110 11.27 -23.83 -2.38
N GLU A 111 11.59 -23.79 -3.68
CA GLU A 111 12.22 -24.90 -4.39
C GLU A 111 13.72 -24.96 -4.13
N ALA A 112 14.41 -23.81 -4.11
CA ALA A 112 15.84 -23.73 -3.83
C ALA A 112 16.18 -23.88 -2.34
N THR A 113 15.23 -23.61 -1.45
CA THR A 113 15.40 -23.61 0.01
C THR A 113 14.18 -24.23 0.69
N ASN A 114 14.35 -24.86 1.85
CA ASN A 114 13.21 -25.34 2.65
C ASN A 114 12.61 -24.24 3.55
N LEU A 115 12.70 -22.96 3.14
CA LEU A 115 12.23 -21.82 3.92
C LEU A 115 10.79 -21.45 3.58
N ARG A 116 10.04 -21.00 4.59
CA ARG A 116 8.68 -20.48 4.36
C ARG A 116 8.72 -19.03 3.92
N VAL A 117 7.98 -18.71 2.87
CA VAL A 117 8.02 -17.39 2.23
C VAL A 117 6.65 -16.70 2.31
N GLY A 118 6.62 -15.53 2.96
CA GLY A 118 5.46 -14.63 2.99
C GLY A 118 5.49 -13.63 1.84
N MET A 119 4.37 -12.95 1.59
CA MET A 119 4.26 -11.98 0.49
C MET A 119 3.67 -10.64 0.94
N ALA A 120 4.24 -9.53 0.46
CA ALA A 120 3.71 -8.19 0.74
C ALA A 120 3.77 -7.26 -0.49
N TYR A 121 2.61 -6.98 -1.10
CA TYR A 121 2.52 -6.06 -2.24
C TYR A 121 1.33 -5.11 -2.17
N GLY A 122 1.43 -3.97 -2.85
CA GLY A 122 0.47 -2.86 -2.70
C GLY A 122 -0.97 -3.18 -3.11
N GLY A 123 -1.20 -4.24 -3.89
CA GLY A 123 -2.54 -4.71 -4.24
C GLY A 123 -3.29 -5.39 -3.09
N LEU A 124 -2.56 -5.88 -2.07
CA LEU A 124 -3.14 -6.56 -0.93
C LEU A 124 -3.82 -5.58 0.05
N PRO A 125 -4.95 -5.98 0.66
CA PRO A 125 -5.57 -5.23 1.74
C PRO A 125 -4.55 -4.91 2.85
N PRO A 126 -4.59 -3.70 3.46
CA PRO A 126 -3.72 -3.34 4.58
C PRO A 126 -3.68 -4.40 5.69
N GLU A 127 -4.85 -4.92 6.05
CA GLU A 127 -5.05 -5.92 7.10
C GLU A 127 -4.34 -7.25 6.76
N VAL A 128 -4.38 -7.66 5.49
CA VAL A 128 -3.67 -8.86 5.00
C VAL A 128 -2.16 -8.62 4.98
N ARG A 129 -1.70 -7.43 4.55
CA ARG A 129 -0.27 -7.07 4.59
C ARG A 129 0.27 -7.04 6.01
N GLU A 130 -0.50 -6.52 6.97
CA GLU A 130 -0.12 -6.50 8.37
C GLU A 130 -0.03 -7.92 8.94
N ARG A 131 -1.00 -8.79 8.61
CA ARG A 131 -0.93 -10.21 8.97
C ARG A 131 0.33 -10.88 8.42
N GLU A 132 0.64 -10.71 7.14
CA GLU A 132 1.85 -11.26 6.51
C GLU A 132 3.14 -10.74 7.17
N ALA A 133 3.18 -9.44 7.49
CA ALA A 133 4.28 -8.82 8.23
C ALA A 133 4.44 -9.40 9.64
N GLN A 134 3.34 -9.62 10.36
CA GLN A 134 3.36 -10.26 11.68
C GLN A 134 3.87 -11.70 11.61
N MET A 135 3.44 -12.47 10.61
CA MET A 135 3.90 -13.85 10.40
C MET A 135 5.39 -13.93 10.07
N PHE A 136 5.92 -12.98 9.28
CA PHE A 136 7.35 -12.84 9.04
C PHE A 136 8.12 -12.44 10.31
N ASN A 137 7.58 -11.52 11.10
CA ASN A 137 8.22 -11.07 12.35
C ASN A 137 8.27 -12.13 13.46
N ARG A 138 7.33 -13.08 13.45
CA ARG A 138 7.29 -14.21 14.39
C ARG A 138 8.31 -15.30 14.00
N GLY A 139 8.53 -15.49 12.70
CA GLY A 139 9.40 -16.54 12.18
C GLY A 139 8.83 -17.95 12.34
N SER A 140 9.40 -18.91 11.62
CA SER A 140 8.93 -20.31 11.60
C SER A 140 9.22 -21.13 12.88
N GLN A 141 9.83 -20.53 13.91
CA GLN A 141 10.27 -21.23 15.13
C GLN A 141 9.26 -21.22 16.29
N VAL A 142 8.14 -20.52 16.15
CA VAL A 142 7.07 -20.55 17.16
C VAL A 142 6.16 -21.74 16.87
N GLU A 143 6.06 -22.69 17.79
CA GLU A 143 5.14 -23.82 17.71
C GLU A 143 3.69 -23.30 17.58
N GLY A 144 3.01 -23.63 16.47
CA GLY A 144 1.67 -23.10 16.14
C GLY A 144 1.50 -22.70 14.67
N GLU A 145 0.67 -21.69 14.40
CA GLU A 145 0.17 -21.25 13.06
C GLU A 145 1.24 -20.97 11.97
N GLY A 146 2.52 -21.06 12.31
CA GLY A 146 3.64 -21.20 11.37
C GLY A 146 3.97 -19.91 10.63
N GLY A 147 4.97 -19.19 11.14
CA GLY A 147 5.46 -17.94 10.54
C GLY A 147 6.24 -18.13 9.24
N TYR A 148 6.79 -17.02 8.74
CA TYR A 148 7.63 -17.00 7.54
C TYR A 148 9.09 -16.72 7.90
N ASP A 149 9.99 -17.39 7.20
CA ASP A 149 11.43 -17.19 7.31
C ASP A 149 11.92 -16.05 6.42
N VAL A 150 11.24 -15.84 5.28
CA VAL A 150 11.61 -14.90 4.21
C VAL A 150 10.36 -14.13 3.79
N LEU A 151 10.53 -12.88 3.37
CA LEU A 151 9.45 -12.06 2.80
C LEU A 151 9.77 -11.66 1.37
N VAL A 152 8.84 -11.85 0.44
CA VAL A 152 8.96 -11.31 -0.92
C VAL A 152 7.94 -10.17 -1.07
N GLY A 153 8.39 -8.98 -1.46
CA GLY A 153 7.51 -7.83 -1.52
C GLY A 153 7.83 -6.83 -2.62
N SER A 154 6.95 -5.84 -2.74
CA SER A 154 7.14 -4.67 -3.61
C SER A 154 7.58 -3.44 -2.81
N ASP A 155 7.58 -2.26 -3.43
CA ASP A 155 7.76 -0.97 -2.74
C ASP A 155 6.80 -0.74 -1.57
N ALA A 156 5.70 -1.49 -1.50
CA ALA A 156 4.80 -1.55 -0.35
C ALA A 156 5.47 -1.92 0.99
N ILE A 157 6.67 -2.52 1.00
CA ILE A 157 7.44 -2.75 2.23
C ILE A 157 8.15 -1.48 2.73
N GLY A 158 8.35 -0.51 1.83
CA GLY A 158 9.09 0.73 2.09
C GLY A 158 8.36 1.67 3.05
N MET A 159 7.05 1.48 3.27
CA MET A 159 6.22 2.30 4.15
C MET A 159 5.08 1.51 4.79
N GLY A 160 4.68 1.91 6.00
CA GLY A 160 3.43 1.45 6.64
C GLY A 160 3.43 0.04 7.23
N LEU A 161 4.53 -0.72 7.14
CA LEU A 161 4.67 -2.03 7.80
C LEU A 161 5.86 -2.04 8.75
N ASN A 162 5.65 -2.56 9.95
CA ASN A 162 6.74 -2.83 10.89
C ASN A 162 7.33 -4.21 10.58
N LEU A 163 8.47 -4.25 9.89
CA LEU A 163 9.13 -5.49 9.45
C LEU A 163 10.50 -5.65 10.11
N LYS A 164 10.77 -6.83 10.67
CA LYS A 164 12.06 -7.25 11.23
C LYS A 164 12.94 -7.82 10.12
N ILE A 165 13.47 -6.97 9.25
CA ILE A 165 14.30 -7.40 8.13
C ILE A 165 15.78 -7.37 8.53
N LYS A 166 16.51 -8.46 8.28
CA LYS A 166 17.98 -8.52 8.41
C LYS A 166 18.66 -8.00 7.14
N ARG A 167 18.29 -8.56 5.99
CA ARG A 167 18.86 -8.20 4.69
C ARG A 167 17.77 -7.85 3.68
N VAL A 168 17.92 -6.72 3.00
CA VAL A 168 17.06 -6.34 1.86
C VAL A 168 17.80 -6.68 0.56
N ILE A 169 17.18 -7.51 -0.27
CA ILE A 169 17.74 -7.98 -1.54
C ILE A 169 16.87 -7.44 -2.68
N PHE A 170 17.39 -6.51 -3.48
CA PHE A 170 16.68 -6.05 -4.67
C PHE A 170 16.80 -7.09 -5.80
N GLN A 171 15.68 -7.65 -6.26
CA GLN A 171 15.66 -8.52 -7.43
C GLN A 171 15.94 -7.74 -8.73
N SER A 172 15.47 -6.49 -8.78
CA SER A 172 15.72 -5.52 -9.85
C SER A 172 15.75 -4.12 -9.23
N LEU A 173 16.45 -3.18 -9.85
CA LEU A 173 16.39 -1.74 -9.54
C LEU A 173 15.55 -0.95 -10.55
N HIS A 174 14.71 -1.65 -11.32
CA HIS A 174 13.81 -1.06 -12.29
C HIS A 174 12.35 -1.45 -11.98
N LYS A 175 11.42 -0.55 -12.31
CA LYS A 175 9.97 -0.77 -12.17
C LYS A 175 9.24 -0.36 -13.44
N PHE A 176 8.12 -0.99 -13.72
CA PHE A 176 7.24 -0.59 -14.80
C PHE A 176 6.30 0.54 -14.33
N ASP A 177 6.36 1.70 -14.98
CA ASP A 177 5.50 2.85 -14.63
C ASP A 177 4.10 2.77 -15.29
N GLY A 178 3.88 1.81 -16.19
CA GLY A 178 2.67 1.71 -17.01
C GLY A 178 2.94 1.88 -18.50
N ARG A 179 4.08 2.45 -18.86
CA ARG A 179 4.53 2.68 -20.24
C ARG A 179 5.88 2.04 -20.49
N ASN A 180 6.86 2.31 -19.63
CA ASN A 180 8.23 1.86 -19.77
C ASN A 180 8.76 1.26 -18.46
N GLU A 181 9.81 0.46 -18.59
CA GLU A 181 10.63 0.07 -17.46
C GLU A 181 11.60 1.21 -17.13
N VAL A 182 11.50 1.76 -15.93
CA VAL A 182 12.26 2.92 -15.46
C VAL A 182 13.05 2.57 -14.21
N PRO A 183 14.26 3.13 -14.03
CA PRO A 183 15.03 2.92 -12.80
C PRO A 183 14.28 3.50 -11.58
N LEU A 184 14.46 2.89 -10.42
CA LEU A 184 13.99 3.44 -9.16
C LEU A 184 14.70 4.76 -8.84
N SER A 185 14.00 5.69 -8.18
CA SER A 185 14.66 6.88 -7.66
C SER A 185 15.55 6.54 -6.47
N THR A 186 16.54 7.39 -6.21
CA THR A 186 17.44 7.26 -5.05
C THR A 186 16.68 7.23 -3.72
N SER A 187 15.63 8.05 -3.60
CA SER A 187 14.74 8.04 -2.43
C SER A 187 14.02 6.70 -2.27
N GLN A 188 13.48 6.10 -3.34
CA GLN A 188 12.83 4.78 -3.26
C GLN A 188 13.81 3.68 -2.85
N ILE A 189 15.02 3.67 -3.41
CA ILE A 189 16.06 2.70 -3.07
C ILE A 189 16.44 2.83 -1.58
N LYS A 190 16.65 4.06 -1.11
CA LYS A 190 16.99 4.33 0.31
C LYS A 190 15.85 3.97 1.25
N GLN A 191 14.61 4.29 0.91
CA GLN A 191 13.44 4.00 1.72
C GLN A 191 13.26 2.48 1.89
N ILE A 192 13.42 1.71 0.81
CA ILE A 192 13.30 0.26 0.83
C ILE A 192 14.52 -0.37 1.53
N GLY A 193 15.74 -0.02 1.12
CA GLY A 193 16.98 -0.55 1.69
C GLY A 193 17.14 -0.21 3.18
N GLY A 194 16.68 0.97 3.58
CA GLY A 194 16.69 1.43 4.97
C GLY A 194 15.85 0.60 5.93
N ARG A 195 14.96 -0.27 5.43
CA ARG A 195 14.19 -1.23 6.25
C ARG A 195 15.03 -2.37 6.79
N ALA A 196 16.22 -2.62 6.25
CA ALA A 196 17.17 -3.60 6.79
C ALA A 196 17.73 -3.16 8.15
N GLY A 197 18.02 -4.14 9.02
CA GLY A 197 18.59 -3.92 10.35
C GLY A 197 17.54 -3.65 11.43
N ARG A 198 16.24 -3.82 11.13
CA ARG A 198 15.15 -3.75 12.13
C ARG A 198 14.95 -5.04 12.92
N PHE A 199 15.71 -6.10 12.58
CA PHE A 199 15.67 -7.36 13.29
C PHE A 199 16.20 -7.20 14.73
N GLY A 200 15.34 -7.45 15.73
CA GLY A 200 15.72 -7.41 17.15
C GLY A 200 15.45 -6.09 17.90
N ILE A 201 14.97 -5.02 17.25
CA ILE A 201 14.82 -3.68 17.88
C ILE A 201 13.51 -3.47 18.67
N LEU A 202 12.53 -4.37 18.57
CA LEU A 202 11.31 -4.20 19.38
C LEU A 202 11.61 -4.44 20.86
N PRO A 203 11.17 -3.55 21.78
CA PRO A 203 11.36 -3.76 23.21
C PRO A 203 10.76 -5.11 23.60
N LYS A 204 11.56 -5.99 24.19
CA LYS A 204 10.99 -7.01 25.08
C LYS A 204 10.44 -6.24 26.27
N THR A 205 9.12 -6.11 26.38
CA THR A 205 8.50 -5.73 27.66
C THR A 205 8.70 -6.91 28.61
N ASP A 206 9.82 -6.94 29.32
CA ASP A 206 9.97 -7.78 30.50
C ASP A 206 8.95 -7.29 31.53
N GLN A 207 7.92 -8.10 31.80
CA GLN A 207 6.99 -7.87 32.91
C GLN A 207 7.63 -8.22 34.27
N SER A 208 8.92 -7.93 34.45
CA SER A 208 9.56 -8.10 35.75
C SER A 208 9.29 -6.87 36.62
N THR A 209 8.48 -7.06 37.65
CA THR A 209 8.28 -6.09 38.72
C THR A 209 9.56 -5.97 39.55
N ALA A 210 10.00 -4.74 39.81
CA ALA A 210 10.97 -4.49 40.88
C ALA A 210 10.34 -4.87 42.25
N PRO A 211 11.13 -5.15 43.30
CA PRO A 211 10.62 -5.40 44.65
C PRO A 211 9.70 -4.27 45.20
N ASP A 212 9.75 -3.10 44.55
CA ASP A 212 9.08 -1.86 44.91
C ASP A 212 7.79 -1.60 44.09
N GLY A 213 7.33 -2.57 43.27
CA GLY A 213 6.05 -2.51 42.54
C GLY A 213 6.01 -1.61 41.30
N ARG A 214 7.14 -0.99 40.89
CA ARG A 214 7.23 -0.20 39.65
C ARG A 214 7.66 -1.07 38.45
N PRO A 215 7.09 -0.85 37.25
CA PRO A 215 7.53 -1.55 36.04
C PRO A 215 8.98 -1.16 35.71
N ARG A 216 9.86 -2.15 35.57
CA ARG A 216 11.24 -1.94 35.10
C ARG A 216 11.26 -2.04 33.57
N LEU A 217 11.44 -0.92 32.89
CA LEU A 217 11.79 -0.93 31.47
C LEU A 217 13.29 -1.24 31.35
N LYS A 218 13.65 -2.52 31.32
CA LYS A 218 14.99 -2.95 30.91
C LYS A 218 14.98 -3.23 29.42
N THR A 219 15.43 -2.28 28.62
CA THR A 219 15.87 -2.54 27.24
C THR A 219 17.23 -3.23 27.31
N THR A 220 17.24 -4.56 27.26
CA THR A 220 18.47 -5.30 26.97
C THR A 220 18.80 -5.12 25.49
N GLU A 221 19.77 -4.25 25.21
CA GLU A 221 20.38 -4.13 23.88
C GLU A 221 21.20 -5.41 23.61
N GLU A 222 20.53 -6.47 23.14
CA GLU A 222 21.25 -7.56 22.45
C GLU A 222 21.89 -6.95 21.19
N GLY A 223 23.22 -7.09 21.07
CA GLY A 223 24.08 -6.43 20.08
C GLY A 223 23.42 -6.24 18.72
N GLY A 224 23.24 -4.98 18.32
CA GLY A 224 22.49 -4.61 17.13
C GLY A 224 22.96 -5.37 15.89
N THR A 225 22.07 -6.19 15.33
CA THR A 225 22.35 -6.89 14.06
C THR A 225 22.52 -5.84 12.97
N ILE A 226 23.69 -5.83 12.31
CA ILE A 226 23.96 -4.94 11.18
C ILE A 226 22.96 -5.26 10.06
N GLY A 227 22.20 -4.26 9.62
CA GLY A 227 21.32 -4.41 8.47
C GLY A 227 22.15 -4.47 7.19
N GLU A 228 21.84 -5.38 6.28
CA GLU A 228 22.52 -5.44 4.98
C GLU A 228 21.58 -5.15 3.82
N VAL A 229 22.10 -4.50 2.78
CA VAL A 229 21.39 -4.28 1.51
C VAL A 229 22.25 -4.76 0.36
N LEU A 230 21.64 -5.51 -0.55
CA LEU A 230 22.29 -6.08 -1.72
C LEU A 230 21.30 -6.26 -2.86
N THR A 231 21.79 -6.70 -4.01
CA THR A 231 20.98 -7.08 -5.16
C THR A 231 21.04 -8.58 -5.40
N LEU A 232 20.08 -9.11 -6.16
CA LEU A 232 20.12 -10.49 -6.65
C LEU A 232 21.20 -10.64 -7.73
N ASN A 233 21.27 -9.69 -8.66
CA ASN A 233 22.19 -9.70 -9.80
C ASN A 233 23.36 -8.72 -9.60
N GLU A 234 24.58 -9.14 -9.96
CA GLU A 234 25.80 -8.35 -9.75
C GLU A 234 25.80 -7.04 -10.55
N SER A 235 25.17 -7.04 -11.73
CA SER A 235 25.04 -5.85 -12.59
C SER A 235 24.43 -4.64 -11.88
N ASP A 236 23.55 -4.89 -10.90
CA ASP A 236 22.77 -3.86 -10.22
C ASP A 236 23.49 -3.29 -8.97
N MET A 237 24.57 -3.94 -8.51
CA MET A 237 25.28 -3.52 -7.28
C MET A 237 25.90 -2.13 -7.41
N SER A 238 26.38 -1.76 -8.60
CA SER A 238 26.98 -0.44 -8.86
C SER A 238 25.94 0.68 -8.68
N LEU A 239 24.75 0.51 -9.27
CA LEU A 239 23.64 1.44 -9.14
C LEU A 239 23.12 1.51 -7.71
N LEU A 240 23.05 0.37 -7.00
CA LEU A 240 22.69 0.33 -5.59
C LEU A 240 23.67 1.17 -4.74
N ARG A 241 24.97 0.94 -4.91
CA ARG A 241 26.02 1.69 -4.17
C ARG A 241 25.94 3.18 -4.43
N HIS A 242 25.82 3.57 -5.70
CA HIS A 242 25.69 4.96 -6.09
C HIS A 242 24.44 5.61 -5.44
N SER A 243 23.30 4.93 -5.52
CA SER A 243 22.02 5.44 -5.01
C SER A 243 21.99 5.57 -3.48
N MET A 244 22.57 4.61 -2.77
CA MET A 244 22.66 4.63 -1.30
C MET A 244 23.64 5.70 -0.79
N ALA A 245 24.71 5.98 -1.54
CA ALA A 245 25.70 7.01 -1.20
C ALA A 245 25.27 8.43 -1.63
N ALA A 246 24.36 8.56 -2.60
CA ALA A 246 23.88 9.86 -3.08
C ALA A 246 23.26 10.68 -1.93
N PRO A 247 23.30 12.02 -1.95
CA PRO A 247 22.54 12.84 -1.01
C PRO A 247 21.03 12.69 -1.22
N PHE A 248 20.20 13.12 -0.26
CA PHE A 248 18.76 13.22 -0.48
C PHE A 248 18.45 14.41 -1.40
N GLU A 249 17.59 14.19 -2.39
CA GLU A 249 17.07 15.29 -3.22
C GLU A 249 16.14 16.14 -2.36
N LYS A 250 16.36 17.46 -2.35
CA LYS A 250 15.57 18.36 -1.51
C LYS A 250 14.16 18.51 -2.07
N ILE A 251 13.17 18.46 -1.19
CA ILE A 251 11.79 18.75 -1.55
C ILE A 251 11.60 20.26 -1.45
N HIS A 252 11.26 20.88 -2.58
CA HIS A 252 11.14 22.33 -2.68
C HIS A 252 9.70 22.84 -2.59
N ARG A 253 8.71 21.97 -2.86
CA ARG A 253 7.31 22.36 -3.00
C ARG A 253 6.36 21.48 -2.21
N ALA A 254 5.40 22.11 -1.54
CA ALA A 254 4.27 21.47 -0.91
C ALA A 254 3.10 21.36 -1.90
N VAL A 255 2.49 20.19 -2.00
CA VAL A 255 1.40 19.96 -2.95
C VAL A 255 0.08 20.44 -2.35
N LEU A 256 -0.72 21.16 -3.14
CA LEU A 256 -2.03 21.69 -2.77
C LEU A 256 -3.14 21.05 -3.59
N LYS A 257 -4.32 20.97 -3.00
CA LYS A 257 -5.57 20.67 -3.71
C LYS A 257 -6.38 21.95 -3.88
N ALA A 258 -6.72 22.26 -5.13
CA ALA A 258 -7.61 23.37 -5.42
C ALA A 258 -9.04 23.07 -4.92
N PRO A 259 -9.69 24.01 -4.21
CA PRO A 259 -11.04 23.81 -3.68
C PRO A 259 -12.06 23.48 -4.78
N PHE A 260 -13.08 22.68 -4.47
CA PHE A 260 -14.15 22.34 -5.42
C PHE A 260 -14.84 23.58 -6.03
N THR A 261 -14.95 24.68 -5.27
CA THR A 261 -15.51 25.95 -5.74
C THR A 261 -14.81 26.53 -6.97
N THR A 262 -13.53 26.17 -7.20
CA THR A 262 -12.82 26.53 -8.43
C THR A 262 -13.42 25.83 -9.65
N VAL A 263 -13.77 24.55 -9.53
CA VAL A 263 -14.45 23.79 -10.58
C VAL A 263 -15.84 24.35 -10.84
N GLU A 264 -16.59 24.70 -9.79
CA GLU A 264 -17.91 25.35 -9.95
C GLU A 264 -17.80 26.70 -10.66
N GLY A 265 -16.74 27.46 -10.36
CA GLY A 265 -16.45 28.74 -11.00
C GLY A 265 -16.11 28.58 -12.49
N LEU A 266 -15.34 27.54 -12.84
CA LEU A 266 -15.01 27.20 -14.23
C LEU A 266 -16.24 26.70 -14.98
N ALA A 267 -17.02 25.79 -14.39
CA ALA A 267 -18.22 25.24 -15.01
C ALA A 267 -19.24 26.33 -15.38
N ARG A 268 -19.39 27.36 -14.54
CA ARG A 268 -20.26 28.52 -14.81
C ARG A 268 -19.81 29.40 -15.98
N ARG A 269 -18.53 29.34 -16.35
CA ARG A 269 -17.91 30.17 -17.42
C ARG A 269 -17.64 29.36 -18.69
N ALA A 270 -17.57 28.04 -18.57
CA ALA A 270 -17.31 27.15 -19.67
C ALA A 270 -18.57 27.01 -20.56
N PRO A 271 -18.40 26.78 -21.87
CA PRO A 271 -19.52 26.44 -22.75
C PRO A 271 -20.32 25.23 -22.26
N LEU A 272 -21.60 25.16 -22.63
CA LEU A 272 -22.44 24.00 -22.35
C LEU A 272 -21.84 22.72 -22.98
N GLY A 273 -21.88 21.62 -22.24
CA GLY A 273 -21.39 20.32 -22.71
C GLY A 273 -19.90 20.04 -22.48
N VAL A 274 -19.17 20.96 -21.85
CA VAL A 274 -17.77 20.73 -21.45
C VAL A 274 -17.69 19.55 -20.47
N ARG A 275 -16.75 18.65 -20.72
CA ARG A 275 -16.55 17.46 -19.88
C ARG A 275 -15.99 17.82 -18.52
N TYR A 276 -16.35 17.06 -17.50
CA TYR A 276 -15.82 17.27 -16.16
C TYR A 276 -14.30 17.08 -16.10
N SER A 277 -13.77 16.09 -16.82
CA SER A 277 -12.32 15.86 -16.98
C SER A 277 -11.59 17.11 -17.51
N SER A 278 -12.16 17.81 -18.50
CA SER A 278 -11.61 19.07 -19.02
C SER A 278 -11.64 20.19 -17.99
N LEU A 279 -12.66 20.26 -17.12
CA LEU A 279 -12.70 21.24 -16.03
C LEU A 279 -11.59 20.98 -15.00
N LEU A 280 -11.30 19.71 -14.69
CA LEU A 280 -10.20 19.33 -13.79
C LEU A 280 -8.84 19.73 -14.38
N GLU A 281 -8.64 19.51 -15.69
CA GLU A 281 -7.44 19.92 -16.41
C GLU A 281 -7.28 21.45 -16.48
N LEU A 282 -8.37 22.18 -16.76
CA LEU A 282 -8.39 23.63 -16.73
C LEU A 282 -8.05 24.16 -15.34
N ARG A 283 -8.64 23.61 -14.27
CA ARG A 283 -8.30 23.98 -12.89
C ARG A 283 -6.81 23.79 -12.62
N ARG A 284 -6.23 22.65 -13.01
CA ARG A 284 -4.80 22.39 -12.83
C ARG A 284 -3.93 23.42 -13.56
N THR A 285 -4.34 23.80 -14.77
CA THR A 285 -3.56 24.69 -15.66
C THR A 285 -3.67 26.16 -15.26
N LEU A 286 -4.85 26.58 -14.79
CA LEU A 286 -5.14 27.98 -14.47
C LEU A 286 -4.81 28.36 -13.02
N THR A 287 -4.60 27.38 -12.14
CA THR A 287 -4.31 27.68 -10.73
C THR A 287 -2.88 28.17 -10.56
N LEU A 288 -2.75 29.43 -10.12
CA LEU A 288 -1.47 30.04 -9.78
C LEU A 288 -1.12 29.74 -8.33
N THR A 289 0.14 29.43 -8.08
CA THR A 289 0.67 29.13 -6.74
C THR A 289 1.95 29.91 -6.50
N ARG A 290 2.29 30.15 -5.22
CA ARG A 290 3.62 30.67 -4.85
C ARG A 290 4.70 29.61 -5.12
N PRO A 291 5.98 29.99 -5.25
CA PRO A 291 7.06 29.06 -5.61
C PRO A 291 7.21 27.85 -4.68
N GLU A 292 6.80 27.97 -3.41
CA GLU A 292 6.86 26.93 -2.39
C GLU A 292 5.73 25.90 -2.52
N TYR A 293 4.79 26.10 -3.44
CA TYR A 293 3.66 25.20 -3.64
C TYR A 293 3.58 24.67 -5.08
N ALA A 294 2.89 23.56 -5.22
CA ALA A 294 2.49 23.00 -6.51
C ALA A 294 1.04 22.53 -6.44
N ILE A 295 0.35 22.43 -7.57
CA ILE A 295 -0.98 21.83 -7.62
C ILE A 295 -0.85 20.33 -7.85
N GLY A 296 -1.55 19.56 -7.03
CA GLY A 296 -1.60 18.11 -7.14
C GLY A 296 -2.26 17.65 -8.43
N ASP A 297 -1.85 16.46 -8.86
CA ASP A 297 -2.49 15.70 -9.92
C ASP A 297 -3.52 14.75 -9.30
N GLU A 298 -4.69 14.65 -9.90
CA GLU A 298 -5.74 13.75 -9.46
C GLU A 298 -5.69 12.48 -10.30
N LYS A 299 -4.77 11.59 -9.93
CA LYS A 299 -4.32 10.40 -10.67
C LYS A 299 -5.38 9.70 -11.54
N ASN A 300 -6.57 9.44 -10.99
CA ASN A 300 -7.66 8.73 -11.68
C ASN A 300 -8.90 9.59 -11.91
N ALA A 301 -8.97 10.80 -11.36
CA ALA A 301 -10.20 11.58 -11.34
C ALA A 301 -10.70 11.90 -12.75
N ALA A 302 -9.80 12.26 -13.68
CA ALA A 302 -10.17 12.49 -15.07
C ALA A 302 -10.73 11.23 -15.75
N SER A 303 -10.10 10.06 -15.54
CA SER A 303 -10.59 8.79 -16.11
C SER A 303 -11.94 8.37 -15.54
N ILE A 304 -12.15 8.57 -14.23
CA ILE A 304 -13.45 8.34 -13.59
C ILE A 304 -14.49 9.33 -14.13
N ALA A 305 -14.13 10.61 -14.26
CA ALA A 305 -14.99 11.65 -14.80
C ALA A 305 -15.49 11.30 -16.21
N ASP A 306 -14.59 10.85 -17.08
CA ASP A 306 -14.94 10.40 -18.44
C ASP A 306 -15.85 9.16 -18.41
N ALA A 307 -15.57 8.20 -17.52
CA ALA A 307 -16.41 7.01 -17.36
C ALA A 307 -17.84 7.35 -16.88
N LEU A 308 -18.02 8.44 -16.13
CA LEU A 308 -19.31 8.89 -15.60
C LEU A 308 -19.98 9.97 -16.47
N GLN A 309 -19.37 10.37 -17.59
CA GLN A 309 -19.82 11.49 -18.43
C GLN A 309 -21.28 11.33 -18.89
N HIS A 310 -21.72 10.11 -19.22
CA HIS A 310 -23.06 9.84 -19.74
C HIS A 310 -24.17 9.80 -18.67
N ILE A 311 -23.82 9.81 -17.37
CA ILE A 311 -24.79 9.76 -16.28
C ILE A 311 -25.28 11.19 -16.01
N LEU A 312 -26.21 11.68 -16.83
CA LEU A 312 -26.64 13.08 -16.84
C LEU A 312 -27.19 13.64 -15.51
N PRO A 313 -27.97 12.90 -14.69
CA PRO A 313 -28.61 13.49 -13.51
C PRO A 313 -27.65 13.85 -12.35
N LEU A 314 -26.36 13.52 -12.43
CA LEU A 314 -25.39 13.90 -11.39
C LEU A 314 -25.07 15.39 -11.44
N SER A 315 -25.26 16.06 -10.31
CA SER A 315 -24.75 17.41 -10.04
C SER A 315 -23.21 17.46 -10.09
N LEU A 316 -22.64 18.66 -10.22
CA LEU A 316 -21.18 18.84 -10.21
C LEU A 316 -20.55 18.34 -8.91
N ALA A 317 -21.20 18.57 -7.76
CA ALA A 317 -20.70 18.14 -6.45
C ALA A 317 -20.73 16.61 -6.33
N GLU A 318 -21.79 15.94 -6.79
CA GLU A 318 -21.85 14.48 -6.82
C GLU A 318 -20.78 13.91 -7.76
N ARG A 319 -20.56 14.52 -8.94
CA ARG A 319 -19.48 14.11 -9.86
C ARG A 319 -18.11 14.23 -9.21
N ASP A 320 -17.82 15.34 -8.53
CA ASP A 320 -16.55 15.55 -7.82
C ASP A 320 -16.33 14.46 -6.76
N LEU A 321 -17.37 14.18 -5.97
CA LEU A 321 -17.34 13.14 -4.95
C LEU A 321 -17.00 11.78 -5.57
N PHE A 322 -17.69 11.35 -6.62
CA PHE A 322 -17.40 10.08 -7.29
C PHE A 322 -16.00 10.05 -7.93
N CYS A 323 -15.50 11.17 -8.45
CA CYS A 323 -14.15 11.27 -9.00
C CYS A 323 -13.05 11.15 -7.94
N SER A 324 -13.36 11.49 -6.69
CA SER A 324 -12.46 11.31 -5.54
C SER A 324 -12.50 9.90 -4.93
N ALA A 325 -13.39 9.03 -5.41
CA ALA A 325 -13.53 7.68 -4.89
C ALA A 325 -12.28 6.83 -5.18
N PRO A 326 -11.88 5.91 -4.30
CA PRO A 326 -10.68 5.09 -4.43
C PRO A 326 -10.83 3.95 -5.45
N ALA A 327 -11.32 4.25 -6.65
CA ALA A 327 -11.44 3.31 -7.77
C ALA A 327 -10.21 3.44 -8.68
N GLY A 328 -9.40 2.38 -8.75
CA GLY A 328 -8.26 2.34 -9.67
C GLY A 328 -8.72 2.25 -11.12
N ALA A 329 -8.30 3.17 -11.99
CA ALA A 329 -8.67 3.15 -13.42
C ALA A 329 -8.30 1.84 -14.16
N ARG A 330 -7.27 1.13 -13.66
CA ARG A 330 -6.86 -0.19 -14.18
C ARG A 330 -7.75 -1.36 -13.72
N ASN A 331 -8.58 -1.17 -12.71
CA ASN A 331 -9.51 -2.19 -12.23
C ASN A 331 -10.87 -2.00 -12.94
N THR A 332 -11.04 -2.74 -14.03
CA THR A 332 -12.25 -2.69 -14.87
C THR A 332 -13.52 -3.02 -14.08
N LEU A 333 -13.46 -3.98 -13.16
CA LEU A 333 -14.58 -4.33 -12.28
C LEU A 333 -14.97 -3.15 -11.39
N ALA A 334 -14.00 -2.48 -10.77
CA ALA A 334 -14.27 -1.32 -9.91
C ALA A 334 -14.89 -0.15 -10.68
N ILE A 335 -14.41 0.13 -11.90
CA ILE A 335 -14.98 1.20 -12.74
C ILE A 335 -16.40 0.85 -13.20
N ALA A 336 -16.64 -0.37 -13.68
CA ALA A 336 -17.98 -0.81 -14.08
C ALA A 336 -18.98 -0.77 -12.91
N THR A 337 -18.52 -1.22 -11.73
CA THR A 337 -19.30 -1.16 -10.48
C THR A 337 -19.60 0.29 -10.08
N LEU A 338 -18.60 1.17 -10.14
CA LEU A 338 -18.76 2.60 -9.87
C LEU A 338 -19.79 3.25 -10.80
N GLN A 339 -19.76 2.94 -12.10
CA GLN A 339 -20.74 3.43 -13.07
C GLN A 339 -22.16 2.97 -12.72
N GLN A 340 -22.34 1.69 -12.39
CA GLN A 340 -23.64 1.13 -12.00
C GLN A 340 -24.19 1.82 -10.75
N TRP A 341 -23.37 1.99 -9.72
CA TRP A 341 -23.77 2.61 -8.46
C TRP A 341 -24.03 4.11 -8.59
N ALA A 342 -23.18 4.82 -9.33
CA ALA A 342 -23.40 6.22 -9.66
C ALA A 342 -24.70 6.41 -10.46
N HIS A 343 -25.03 5.50 -11.37
CA HIS A 343 -26.29 5.53 -12.11
C HIS A 343 -27.51 5.34 -11.19
N ALA A 344 -27.45 4.41 -10.23
CA ALA A 344 -28.53 4.24 -9.24
C ALA A 344 -28.72 5.51 -8.40
N HIS A 345 -27.63 6.06 -7.86
CA HIS A 345 -27.64 7.29 -7.07
C HIS A 345 -28.19 8.49 -7.85
N ALA A 346 -27.76 8.67 -9.11
CA ALA A 346 -28.21 9.75 -9.99
C ALA A 346 -29.74 9.74 -10.18
N HIS A 347 -30.35 8.55 -10.18
CA HIS A 347 -31.80 8.37 -10.30
C HIS A 347 -32.52 8.34 -8.96
N ARG A 348 -31.85 8.75 -7.87
CA ARG A 348 -32.39 8.75 -6.49
C ARG A 348 -32.89 7.38 -6.06
N ARG A 349 -32.21 6.32 -6.50
CA ARG A 349 -32.48 4.93 -6.12
C ARG A 349 -31.38 4.42 -5.19
N GLN A 350 -31.76 3.49 -4.31
CA GLN A 350 -30.80 2.70 -3.57
C GLN A 350 -29.99 1.82 -4.53
N VAL A 351 -28.72 1.65 -4.20
CA VAL A 351 -27.84 0.72 -4.89
C VAL A 351 -28.26 -0.71 -4.56
N ASP A 352 -28.57 -1.51 -5.59
CA ASP A 352 -28.87 -2.93 -5.44
C ASP A 352 -27.59 -3.73 -5.13
N PHE A 353 -27.12 -3.61 -3.89
CA PHE A 353 -25.92 -4.29 -3.42
C PHE A 353 -26.09 -5.81 -3.48
N ILE A 354 -27.25 -6.34 -3.09
CA ILE A 354 -27.51 -7.79 -3.10
C ILE A 354 -27.58 -8.35 -4.53
N GLY A 355 -28.17 -7.60 -5.47
CA GLY A 355 -28.11 -7.92 -6.90
C GLY A 355 -26.67 -7.93 -7.42
N TRP A 356 -25.86 -6.94 -7.06
CA TRP A 356 -24.44 -6.89 -7.42
C TRP A 356 -23.65 -8.10 -6.87
N LEU A 357 -23.86 -8.48 -5.59
CA LEU A 357 -23.22 -9.67 -4.99
C LEU A 357 -23.51 -10.95 -5.79
N ARG A 358 -24.76 -11.11 -6.26
CA ARG A 358 -25.20 -12.26 -7.06
C ARG A 358 -24.60 -12.21 -8.46
N HIS A 359 -24.64 -11.06 -9.13
CA HIS A 359 -24.09 -10.88 -10.47
C HIS A 359 -22.58 -11.18 -10.53
N GLU A 360 -21.83 -10.68 -9.54
CA GLU A 360 -20.38 -10.87 -9.49
C GLU A 360 -19.94 -12.25 -8.98
N ASN A 361 -20.88 -13.13 -8.60
CA ASN A 361 -20.63 -14.48 -8.09
C ASN A 361 -19.60 -14.50 -6.94
N ILE A 362 -19.74 -13.56 -6.01
CA ILE A 362 -18.74 -13.35 -4.93
C ILE A 362 -18.65 -14.57 -4.02
N GLU A 363 -19.80 -15.12 -3.63
CA GLU A 363 -19.88 -16.32 -2.78
C GLU A 363 -19.19 -17.52 -3.42
N GLN A 364 -19.38 -17.73 -4.73
CA GLN A 364 -18.71 -18.82 -5.46
C GLN A 364 -17.20 -18.59 -5.52
N THR A 365 -16.76 -17.34 -5.72
CA THR A 365 -15.33 -16.99 -5.74
C THR A 365 -14.67 -17.28 -4.39
N ILE A 366 -15.34 -16.92 -3.30
CA ILE A 366 -14.87 -17.21 -1.92
C ILE A 366 -14.82 -18.72 -1.69
N GLN A 367 -15.90 -19.45 -1.97
CA GLN A 367 -15.98 -20.90 -1.77
C GLN A 367 -14.93 -21.65 -2.60
N SER A 368 -14.64 -21.19 -3.82
CA SER A 368 -13.60 -21.79 -4.67
C SER A 368 -12.23 -21.76 -3.99
N ILE A 369 -11.85 -20.64 -3.37
CA ILE A 369 -10.57 -20.51 -2.66
C ILE A 369 -10.60 -21.33 -1.36
N GLU A 370 -11.67 -21.23 -0.58
CA GLU A 370 -11.82 -22.00 0.67
C GLU A 370 -11.73 -23.51 0.44
N SER A 371 -12.34 -24.01 -0.63
CA SER A 371 -12.32 -25.43 -1.01
C SER A 371 -10.96 -25.90 -1.53
N SER A 372 -10.19 -25.01 -2.15
CA SER A 372 -8.85 -25.30 -2.66
C SER A 372 -7.82 -25.46 -1.53
N VAL A 373 -8.12 -24.92 -0.34
CA VAL A 373 -7.24 -25.02 0.83
C VAL A 373 -7.59 -26.17 1.77
N LYS A 374 -8.85 -26.63 1.82
CA LYS A 374 -9.19 -27.84 2.57
C LYS A 374 -8.61 -29.06 1.82
N PRO A 375 -7.59 -29.75 2.34
CA PRO A 375 -7.20 -31.03 1.77
C PRO A 375 -8.37 -32.00 1.96
N ASN A 376 -8.59 -32.90 1.01
CA ASN A 376 -9.48 -34.04 1.12
C ASN A 376 -9.22 -34.79 2.45
N SER A 377 -9.94 -34.44 3.52
CA SER A 377 -9.96 -35.17 4.79
C SER A 377 -10.99 -36.30 4.78
N SER A 378 -11.49 -36.69 3.60
CA SER A 378 -12.44 -37.80 3.44
C SER A 378 -12.34 -38.40 2.04
N SER A 379 -11.23 -39.08 1.75
CA SER A 379 -11.24 -40.14 0.75
C SER A 379 -10.40 -41.29 1.28
N THR A 380 -11.12 -42.29 1.79
CA THR A 380 -10.64 -43.63 2.12
C THR A 380 -9.66 -44.14 1.06
N ALA A 381 -8.54 -44.67 1.54
CA ALA A 381 -7.50 -45.28 0.74
C ALA A 381 -8.07 -46.40 -0.16
N THR A 382 -7.94 -46.23 -1.47
CA THR A 382 -7.77 -47.34 -2.40
C THR A 382 -6.54 -47.09 -3.24
N SER A 383 -5.63 -48.05 -3.16
CA SER A 383 -4.31 -48.06 -3.78
C SER A 383 -4.40 -47.88 -5.30
N SER A 384 -3.82 -46.79 -5.80
CA SER A 384 -3.27 -46.73 -7.14
C SER A 384 -2.06 -45.80 -7.16
N GLN A 385 -1.00 -46.23 -7.84
CA GLN A 385 0.34 -45.64 -7.86
C GLN A 385 0.35 -44.12 -8.13
N PRO A 386 1.33 -43.36 -7.59
CA PRO A 386 1.43 -41.93 -7.87
C PRO A 386 1.92 -41.72 -9.30
N LYS A 387 1.00 -41.49 -10.25
CA LYS A 387 1.35 -40.89 -11.53
C LYS A 387 1.85 -39.47 -11.26
N LYS A 388 3.10 -39.17 -11.63
CA LYS A 388 3.62 -37.78 -11.62
C LYS A 388 2.61 -36.88 -12.35
N PRO A 389 2.08 -35.83 -11.71
CA PRO A 389 1.13 -34.94 -12.36
C PRO A 389 1.79 -34.30 -13.58
N ASN A 390 1.06 -34.27 -14.70
CA ASN A 390 1.53 -33.71 -15.96
C ASN A 390 1.83 -32.20 -15.76
N SER A 391 3.04 -31.72 -16.02
CA SER A 391 3.47 -30.33 -15.70
C SER A 391 2.56 -29.26 -16.30
N LYS A 392 1.93 -29.54 -17.45
CA LYS A 392 0.93 -28.66 -18.09
C LYS A 392 -0.36 -28.51 -17.28
N ASN A 393 -0.81 -29.56 -16.58
CA ASN A 393 -2.01 -29.49 -15.74
C ASN A 393 -1.75 -28.68 -14.47
N GLN A 394 -0.55 -28.80 -13.88
CA GLN A 394 -0.17 -28.05 -12.69
C GLN A 394 -0.09 -26.53 -12.97
N LEU A 395 0.58 -26.15 -14.08
CA LEU A 395 0.62 -24.75 -14.53
C LEU A 395 -0.77 -24.17 -14.85
N ARG A 396 -1.70 -25.00 -15.32
CA ARG A 396 -3.08 -24.58 -15.60
C ARG A 396 -3.86 -24.32 -14.31
N VAL A 397 -3.73 -25.20 -13.31
CA VAL A 397 -4.37 -25.03 -11.99
C VAL A 397 -3.80 -23.80 -11.28
N GLU A 398 -2.48 -23.59 -11.32
CA GLU A 398 -1.82 -22.40 -10.75
C GLU A 398 -2.33 -21.10 -11.38
N ARG A 399 -2.51 -21.06 -12.70
CA ARG A 399 -3.08 -19.88 -13.39
C ARG A 399 -4.50 -19.59 -12.93
N ILE A 400 -5.35 -20.60 -12.84
CA ILE A 400 -6.74 -20.46 -12.40
C ILE A 400 -6.80 -19.96 -10.94
N HIS A 401 -5.95 -20.50 -10.06
CA HIS A 401 -5.85 -20.06 -8.67
C HIS A 401 -5.45 -18.58 -8.58
N ASN A 402 -4.41 -18.19 -9.34
CA ASN A 402 -3.96 -16.81 -9.39
C ASN A 402 -5.06 -15.88 -9.92
N GLU A 403 -5.72 -16.22 -11.03
CA GLU A 403 -6.85 -15.44 -11.56
C GLU A 403 -7.99 -15.28 -10.54
N THR A 404 -8.27 -16.32 -9.76
CA THR A 404 -9.30 -16.28 -8.72
C THR A 404 -8.90 -15.34 -7.57
N LEU A 405 -7.62 -15.34 -7.16
CA LEU A 405 -7.09 -14.36 -6.20
C LEU A 405 -7.16 -12.93 -6.73
N LEU A 406 -6.84 -12.72 -8.02
CA LEU A 406 -6.94 -11.40 -8.66
C LEU A 406 -8.37 -10.86 -8.67
N ARG A 407 -9.32 -11.76 -8.95
CA ARG A 407 -10.75 -11.45 -8.88
C ARG A 407 -11.14 -11.10 -7.46
N LEU A 408 -10.68 -11.86 -6.46
CA LEU A 408 -10.99 -11.60 -5.06
C LEU A 408 -10.38 -10.28 -4.54
N GLU A 409 -9.15 -9.93 -4.94
CA GLU A 409 -8.56 -8.60 -4.70
C GLU A 409 -9.41 -7.48 -5.31
N SER A 410 -9.94 -7.71 -6.51
CA SER A 410 -10.77 -6.73 -7.21
C SER A 410 -12.12 -6.56 -6.55
N ILE A 411 -12.73 -7.65 -6.08
CA ILE A 411 -13.94 -7.66 -5.26
C ILE A 411 -13.72 -6.89 -3.96
N HIS A 412 -12.63 -7.16 -3.24
CA HIS A 412 -12.28 -6.44 -2.00
C HIS A 412 -12.23 -4.93 -2.23
N LYS A 413 -11.61 -4.48 -3.32
CA LYS A 413 -11.57 -3.06 -3.70
C LYS A 413 -12.96 -2.48 -3.95
N CYS A 414 -13.87 -3.24 -4.56
CA CYS A 414 -15.27 -2.82 -4.72
C CYS A 414 -16.00 -2.73 -3.38
N LEU A 415 -15.74 -3.63 -2.43
CA LEU A 415 -16.33 -3.55 -1.09
C LEU A 415 -15.81 -2.33 -0.32
N VAL A 416 -14.51 -2.04 -0.39
CA VAL A 416 -13.92 -0.82 0.18
C VAL A 416 -14.52 0.43 -0.49
N LEU A 417 -14.71 0.40 -1.81
CA LEU A 417 -15.38 1.48 -2.55
C LEU A 417 -16.83 1.68 -2.08
N TYR A 418 -17.58 0.60 -1.86
CA TYR A 418 -18.95 0.67 -1.36
C TYR A 418 -18.99 1.31 0.03
N LEU A 419 -18.14 0.86 0.96
CA LEU A 419 -18.05 1.43 2.30
C LEU A 419 -17.64 2.90 2.25
N TRP A 420 -16.69 3.25 1.38
CA TRP A 420 -16.27 4.63 1.18
C TRP A 420 -17.47 5.49 0.75
N LEU A 421 -18.26 5.03 -0.23
CA LEU A 421 -19.45 5.74 -0.69
C LEU A 421 -20.57 5.76 0.36
N ALA A 422 -20.77 4.69 1.11
CA ALA A 422 -21.78 4.58 2.16
C ALA A 422 -21.59 5.62 3.28
N PHE A 423 -20.34 5.92 3.64
CA PHE A 423 -20.05 7.00 4.58
C PHE A 423 -20.43 8.39 4.07
N ARG A 424 -20.50 8.62 2.76
CA ARG A 424 -20.80 9.95 2.17
C ARG A 424 -22.22 10.05 1.63
N LEU A 425 -22.82 8.93 1.22
CA LEU A 425 -24.12 8.84 0.55
C LEU A 425 -25.00 7.76 1.23
N PRO A 426 -25.30 7.87 2.54
CA PRO A 426 -25.97 6.82 3.31
C PRO A 426 -27.35 6.44 2.75
N GLU A 427 -28.09 7.40 2.17
CA GLU A 427 -29.41 7.18 1.57
C GLU A 427 -29.39 6.25 0.34
N SER A 428 -28.28 6.26 -0.41
CA SER A 428 -28.15 5.41 -1.61
C SER A 428 -27.40 4.11 -1.34
N PHE A 429 -26.61 4.05 -0.27
CA PHE A 429 -25.72 2.95 0.06
C PHE A 429 -26.05 2.39 1.46
N VAL A 430 -27.18 1.72 1.55
CA VAL A 430 -27.80 1.32 2.82
C VAL A 430 -27.23 0.06 3.47
N HIS A 431 -26.46 -0.76 2.73
CA HIS A 431 -25.97 -2.05 3.21
C HIS A 431 -24.58 -1.99 3.85
N PHE A 432 -24.35 -1.03 4.75
CA PHE A 432 -23.05 -0.80 5.37
C PHE A 432 -22.53 -2.02 6.13
N ASP A 433 -23.29 -2.51 7.11
CA ASP A 433 -22.86 -3.61 7.99
C ASP A 433 -22.60 -4.91 7.23
N ARG A 434 -23.48 -5.22 6.28
CA ARG A 434 -23.33 -6.41 5.43
C ARG A 434 -22.09 -6.32 4.54
N CYS A 435 -21.80 -5.13 4.01
CA CYS A 435 -20.59 -4.90 3.22
C CYS A 435 -19.32 -5.05 4.08
N GLN A 436 -19.35 -4.55 5.32
CA GLN A 436 -18.25 -4.66 6.27
C GLN A 436 -17.96 -6.13 6.64
N GLU A 437 -18.99 -6.93 6.91
CA GLU A 437 -18.85 -8.38 7.17
C GLU A 437 -18.20 -9.09 5.98
N LEU A 438 -18.66 -8.80 4.76
CA LEU A 438 -18.12 -9.41 3.55
C LEU A 438 -16.69 -8.97 3.25
N LYS A 439 -16.33 -7.71 3.55
CA LYS A 439 -14.95 -7.21 3.46
C LYS A 439 -14.03 -8.06 4.35
N LEU A 440 -14.39 -8.25 5.61
CA LEU A 440 -13.60 -9.03 6.57
C LEU A 440 -13.45 -10.50 6.15
N ARG A 441 -14.54 -11.11 5.64
CA ARG A 441 -14.47 -12.47 5.09
C ARG A 441 -13.54 -12.54 3.88
N THR A 442 -13.63 -11.58 2.97
CA THR A 442 -12.76 -11.48 1.79
C THR A 442 -11.28 -11.36 2.17
N GLU A 443 -10.95 -10.57 3.19
CA GLU A 443 -9.58 -10.43 3.73
C GLU A 443 -9.06 -11.75 4.30
N THR A 444 -9.90 -12.47 5.04
CA THR A 444 -9.55 -13.78 5.60
C THR A 444 -9.25 -14.78 4.49
N VAL A 445 -10.11 -14.84 3.47
CA VAL A 445 -9.97 -15.77 2.33
C VAL A 445 -8.77 -15.41 1.46
N LEU A 446 -8.48 -14.12 1.26
CA LEU A 446 -7.26 -13.67 0.58
C LEU A 446 -6.01 -14.15 1.32
N GLY A 447 -5.95 -13.97 2.64
CA GLY A 447 -4.83 -14.47 3.45
C GLY A 447 -4.64 -15.98 3.32
N ILE A 448 -5.74 -16.75 3.35
CA ILE A 448 -5.72 -18.20 3.17
C ILE A 448 -5.20 -18.57 1.77
N GLY A 449 -5.69 -17.93 0.72
CA GLY A 449 -5.32 -18.25 -0.66
C GLY A 449 -3.89 -17.85 -1.04
N LEU A 450 -3.28 -16.87 -0.37
CA LEU A 450 -1.86 -16.54 -0.51
C LEU A 450 -0.95 -17.65 0.06
N ASN A 451 -1.40 -18.32 1.13
CA ASN A 451 -0.68 -19.41 1.77
C ASN A 451 -0.70 -20.68 0.95
N SER A 452 -1.77 -20.90 0.19
CA SER A 452 -1.94 -22.08 -0.67
C SER A 452 -1.24 -21.97 -2.02
N ILE A 453 -0.55 -20.86 -2.30
CA ILE A 453 0.29 -20.77 -3.51
C ILE A 453 1.45 -21.74 -3.33
N PRO A 454 1.54 -22.77 -4.20
CA PRO A 454 2.50 -23.87 -4.06
C PRO A 454 3.95 -23.45 -4.17
#